data_AF-A0A7C3Y1Z6-F1
#
_entry.id   AF-A0A7C3Y1Z6-F1
#
_cell.length_a   1.000
_cell.length_b   1.000
_cell.length_c   1.000
_cell.angle_alpha   90.00
_cell.angle_beta   90.00
_cell.angle_gamma   90.00
#
_symmetry.space_group_name_H-M   'P 1'
#
loop_
_entity.id
_entity.type
_entity.pdbx_description
1 polymer ?
#
loop_
_entity_poly.entity_id
_entity_poly.type
_entity_poly.pdbx_seq_one_letter_code
_entity_poly.pdbx_strand_id
1 'polypeptide(L)'
;IQYLSLETSLDDVSTAETGLDPYRYSHFNHPEAYEMFENVEDAKIYLAGVQQNMEKGYPEMVLPGTVEYEETLGVEISRALSGEKTPKQALDDAAKAWTEILNRLGKENQKKMYQELVKGWRAAGLWE
;
A
#
# COMPACT_ATOMS: atom_id res chain seq x y z
N ILE A 1 10.75 19.89 18.70
CA ILE A 1 10.49 19.16 17.44
C ILE A 1 9.48 20.00 16.67
N GLN A 2 9.93 20.83 15.73
CA GLN A 2 9.03 21.72 14.96
C GLN A 2 8.30 20.97 13.84
N TYR A 3 8.93 19.93 13.29
CA TYR A 3 8.40 19.06 12.22
C TYR A 3 7.21 18.15 12.60
N LEU A 4 6.71 18.23 13.84
CA LEU A 4 5.53 17.47 14.28
C LEU A 4 4.46 18.39 14.87
N SER A 5 4.58 19.71 14.67
CA SER A 5 3.54 20.66 15.05
C SER A 5 2.29 20.42 14.19
N LEU A 6 1.11 20.77 14.71
CA LEU A 6 -0.15 20.63 13.95
C LEU A 6 -0.14 21.42 12.65
N GLU A 7 0.51 22.58 12.66
CA GLU A 7 0.63 23.46 11.51
C GLU A 7 1.53 22.83 10.44
N THR A 8 2.77 22.47 10.80
CA THR A 8 3.72 21.84 9.86
C THR A 8 3.19 20.51 9.34
N SER A 9 2.59 19.68 10.20
CA SER A 9 2.09 18.37 9.75
C SER A 9 0.87 18.49 8.83
N LEU A 10 0.06 19.54 8.99
CA LEU A 10 -1.06 19.79 8.11
C LEU A 10 -0.57 20.29 6.74
N ASP A 11 0.35 21.26 6.75
CA ASP A 11 0.99 21.79 5.54
C ASP A 11 1.67 20.69 4.71
N ASP A 12 2.36 19.77 5.39
CA ASP A 12 3.02 18.61 4.76
C ASP A 12 2.04 17.79 3.90
N VAL A 13 0.80 17.60 4.34
CA VAL A 13 -0.16 16.70 3.68
C VAL A 13 -1.21 17.42 2.83
N SER A 14 -1.39 18.73 3.07
CA SER A 14 -2.43 19.52 2.39
C SER A 14 -1.90 20.30 1.19
N THR A 15 -0.59 20.23 0.96
CA THR A 15 0.09 20.82 -0.20
C THR A 15 0.77 19.75 -1.05
N ALA A 16 1.09 20.09 -2.30
CA ALA A 16 1.81 19.20 -3.21
C ALA A 16 3.33 19.14 -2.98
N GLU A 17 3.84 19.79 -1.92
CA GLU A 17 5.29 19.99 -1.73
C GLU A 17 6.02 18.73 -1.27
N THR A 18 5.38 17.89 -0.45
CA THR A 18 6.04 16.72 0.15
C THR A 18 5.57 15.39 -0.43
N GLY A 19 4.36 15.35 -0.99
CA GLY A 19 3.71 14.11 -1.44
C GLY A 19 3.31 13.16 -0.30
N LEU A 20 3.23 13.64 0.95
CA LEU A 20 2.80 12.84 2.08
C LEU A 20 1.26 12.72 2.13
N ASP A 21 0.79 11.50 2.33
CA ASP A 21 -0.62 11.25 2.63
C ASP A 21 -0.97 11.61 4.08
N PRO A 22 -2.25 11.93 4.39
CA PRO A 22 -2.72 12.13 5.76
C PRO A 22 -2.34 11.01 6.73
N TYR A 23 -1.61 11.35 7.80
CA TYR A 23 -1.12 10.39 8.81
C TYR A 23 -1.57 10.71 10.24
N ARG A 24 -2.44 11.72 10.44
CA ARG A 24 -3.02 12.09 11.75
C ARG A 24 -4.52 12.32 11.64
N TYR A 25 -5.26 12.02 12.71
CA TYR A 25 -6.70 12.28 12.76
C TYR A 25 -7.07 13.76 12.53
N SER A 26 -6.22 14.71 12.97
CA SER A 26 -6.47 16.13 12.75
C SER A 26 -6.47 16.51 11.27
N HIS A 27 -5.74 15.82 10.41
CA HIS A 27 -5.62 16.14 8.99
C HIS A 27 -6.95 16.00 8.23
N PHE A 28 -7.87 15.18 8.74
CA PHE A 28 -9.19 14.95 8.15
C PHE A 28 -10.24 15.99 8.56
N ASN A 29 -9.95 16.82 9.56
CA ASN A 29 -10.88 17.83 10.08
C ASN A 29 -10.70 19.21 9.44
N HIS A 30 -9.75 19.35 8.51
CA HIS A 30 -9.36 20.61 7.87
C HIS A 30 -9.38 20.52 6.35
N PRO A 31 -10.50 20.13 5.71
CA PRO A 31 -10.58 20.04 4.24
C PRO A 31 -10.26 21.37 3.54
N GLU A 32 -10.49 22.50 4.20
CA GLU A 32 -10.15 23.84 3.71
C GLU A 32 -8.64 24.06 3.48
N ALA A 33 -7.78 23.29 4.16
CA ALA A 33 -6.33 23.42 4.02
C ALA A 33 -5.80 22.77 2.73
N TYR A 34 -6.58 21.91 2.08
CA TYR A 34 -6.18 21.17 0.88
C TYR A 34 -6.47 21.98 -0.38
N GLU A 35 -5.86 23.16 -0.49
CA GLU A 35 -6.06 24.11 -1.59
C GLU A 35 -5.56 23.60 -2.96
N MET A 36 -4.88 22.45 -2.99
CA MET A 36 -4.50 21.75 -4.22
C MET A 36 -5.70 21.20 -5.01
N PHE A 37 -6.88 21.08 -4.38
CA PHE A 37 -8.13 20.72 -5.05
C PHE A 37 -8.87 21.95 -5.57
N GLU A 38 -9.66 21.77 -6.63
CA GLU A 38 -10.44 22.87 -7.24
C GLU A 38 -11.44 23.50 -6.24
N ASN A 39 -12.01 22.69 -5.35
CA ASN A 39 -12.92 23.15 -4.31
C ASN A 39 -12.85 22.25 -3.06
N VAL A 40 -13.39 22.78 -1.95
CA VAL A 40 -13.40 22.08 -0.65
C VAL A 40 -14.21 20.78 -0.66
N GLU A 41 -15.18 20.64 -1.56
CA GLU A 41 -15.97 19.41 -1.63
C GLU A 41 -15.16 18.26 -2.23
N ASP A 42 -14.35 18.52 -3.24
CA ASP A 42 -13.40 17.55 -3.79
C ASP A 42 -12.35 17.14 -2.75
N ALA A 43 -11.85 18.09 -1.94
CA ALA A 43 -10.97 17.80 -0.82
C ALA A 43 -11.62 16.86 0.21
N LYS A 44 -12.90 17.09 0.57
CA LYS A 44 -13.63 16.17 1.47
C LYS A 44 -13.79 14.78 0.87
N ILE A 45 -14.08 14.67 -0.43
CA ILE A 45 -14.19 13.37 -1.12
C ILE A 45 -12.86 12.62 -1.03
N TYR A 46 -11.75 13.29 -1.33
CA TYR A 46 -10.40 12.73 -1.19
C TYR A 46 -10.14 12.26 0.25
N LEU A 47 -10.34 13.13 1.24
CA LEU A 47 -10.08 12.82 2.65
C LEU A 47 -10.93 11.67 3.18
N ALA A 48 -12.22 11.63 2.81
CA ALA A 48 -13.10 10.52 3.17
C ALA A 48 -12.64 9.21 2.53
N GLY A 49 -12.12 9.25 1.29
CA GLY A 49 -11.54 8.10 0.62
C GLY A 49 -10.25 7.61 1.31
N VAL A 50 -9.32 8.51 1.63
CA VAL A 50 -8.09 8.18 2.34
C VAL A 50 -8.40 7.55 3.70
N GLN A 51 -9.28 8.17 4.49
CA GLN A 51 -9.65 7.68 5.82
C GLN A 51 -10.22 6.25 5.77
N GLN A 52 -11.15 5.98 4.83
CA GLN A 52 -11.71 4.64 4.66
C GLN A 52 -10.67 3.61 4.23
N ASN A 53 -9.69 3.99 3.39
CA ASN A 53 -8.61 3.08 2.99
C ASN A 53 -7.67 2.77 4.17
N MET A 54 -7.37 3.75 5.02
CA MET A 54 -6.53 3.53 6.21
C MET A 54 -7.17 2.53 7.19
N GLU A 55 -8.50 2.46 7.26
CA GLU A 55 -9.22 1.44 8.06
C GLU A 55 -9.12 0.02 7.49
N LYS A 56 -8.74 -0.11 6.21
CA LYS A 56 -8.60 -1.39 5.50
C LYS A 56 -7.14 -1.74 5.22
N GLY A 57 -6.20 -1.09 5.91
CA GLY A 57 -4.77 -1.30 5.72
C GLY A 57 -4.38 -2.77 5.85
N TYR A 58 -3.51 -3.21 4.95
CA TYR A 58 -2.86 -4.51 5.03
C TYR A 58 -1.35 -4.28 5.06
N PRO A 59 -0.62 -4.99 5.93
CA PRO A 59 0.81 -4.79 6.05
C PRO A 59 1.54 -5.16 4.76
N GLU A 60 2.49 -4.31 4.36
CA GLU A 60 3.34 -4.52 3.19
C GLU A 60 4.12 -5.85 3.30
N MET A 61 4.35 -6.49 2.15
CA MET A 61 5.17 -7.70 2.10
C MET A 61 6.63 -7.31 2.38
N VAL A 62 7.22 -7.90 3.41
CA VAL A 62 8.63 -7.64 3.79
C VAL A 62 9.48 -8.91 3.75
N LEU A 63 9.04 -9.91 2.96
CA LEU A 63 9.76 -11.17 2.80
C LEU A 63 10.95 -10.99 1.83
N PRO A 64 12.02 -11.79 1.97
CA PRO A 64 13.07 -11.84 0.96
C PRO A 64 12.47 -12.12 -0.43
N GLY A 65 12.86 -11.31 -1.42
CA GLY A 65 12.35 -11.42 -2.79
C GLY A 65 11.06 -10.65 -3.08
N THR A 66 10.55 -9.82 -2.16
CA THR A 66 9.32 -9.02 -2.35
C THR A 66 9.29 -8.32 -3.71
N VAL A 67 10.36 -7.61 -4.09
CA VAL A 67 10.46 -6.93 -5.39
C VAL A 67 10.28 -7.91 -6.56
N GLU A 68 10.85 -9.10 -6.50
CA GLU A 68 10.70 -10.11 -7.56
C GLU A 68 9.25 -10.64 -7.65
N TYR A 69 8.58 -10.80 -6.51
CA TYR A 69 7.16 -11.19 -6.47
C TYR A 69 6.28 -10.10 -7.11
N GLU A 70 6.53 -8.84 -6.80
CA GLU A 70 5.78 -7.69 -7.32
C GLU A 70 6.04 -7.47 -8.81
N GLU A 71 7.29 -7.49 -9.24
CA GLU A 71 7.67 -7.33 -10.65
C GLU A 71 7.07 -8.42 -11.53
N THR A 72 7.11 -9.69 -11.10
CA THR A 72 6.52 -10.80 -11.87
C THR A 72 5.01 -10.66 -12.03
N LEU A 73 4.31 -10.19 -11.00
CA LEU A 73 2.88 -9.88 -11.11
C LEU A 73 2.64 -8.70 -12.06
N GLY A 74 3.40 -7.62 -11.91
CA GLY A 74 3.25 -6.40 -12.71
C GLY A 74 3.47 -6.63 -14.21
N VAL A 75 4.48 -7.44 -14.57
CA VAL A 75 4.73 -7.85 -15.96
C VAL A 75 3.54 -8.63 -16.53
N GLU A 76 3.00 -9.60 -15.80
CA GLU A 76 1.90 -10.43 -16.27
C GLU A 76 0.58 -9.64 -16.37
N ILE A 77 0.30 -8.75 -15.42
CA ILE A 77 -0.84 -7.81 -15.51
C ILE A 77 -0.70 -6.93 -16.77
N SER A 78 0.50 -6.40 -17.04
CA SER A 78 0.74 -5.56 -18.22
C SER A 78 0.47 -6.32 -19.53
N ARG A 79 0.83 -7.61 -19.60
CA ARG A 79 0.54 -8.49 -20.74
C ARG A 79 -0.95 -8.78 -20.90
N ALA A 80 -1.70 -8.89 -19.79
CA ALA A 80 -3.15 -9.04 -19.87
C ALA A 80 -3.81 -7.75 -20.37
N LEU A 81 -3.38 -6.58 -19.86
CA LEU A 81 -3.91 -5.27 -20.24
C LEU A 81 -3.62 -4.92 -21.70
N SER A 82 -2.49 -5.36 -22.25
CA SER A 82 -2.15 -5.18 -23.67
C SER A 82 -2.88 -6.16 -24.61
N GLY A 83 -3.57 -7.16 -24.07
CA GLY A 83 -4.24 -8.21 -24.84
C GLY A 83 -3.32 -9.35 -25.31
N GLU A 84 -2.05 -9.37 -24.91
CA GLU A 84 -1.11 -10.46 -25.21
C GLU A 84 -1.54 -11.79 -24.55
N LYS A 85 -2.11 -11.71 -23.34
CA LYS A 85 -2.60 -12.84 -22.57
C LYS A 85 -4.03 -12.62 -22.10
N THR A 86 -4.77 -13.71 -21.87
CA THR A 86 -6.01 -13.62 -21.09
C THR A 86 -5.70 -13.31 -19.62
N PRO A 87 -6.62 -12.67 -18.87
CA PRO A 87 -6.42 -12.43 -17.44
C PRO A 87 -6.10 -13.70 -16.65
N LYS A 88 -6.73 -14.83 -17.01
CA LYS A 88 -6.46 -16.12 -16.37
C LYS A 88 -5.03 -16.59 -16.62
N GLN A 89 -4.57 -16.56 -17.87
CA GLN A 89 -3.21 -17.01 -18.21
C GLN A 89 -2.14 -16.15 -17.52
N ALA A 90 -2.33 -14.83 -17.50
CA ALA A 90 -1.41 -13.93 -16.81
C ALA A 90 -1.31 -14.25 -15.30
N LEU A 91 -2.44 -14.46 -14.62
CA LEU A 91 -2.44 -14.80 -13.19
C LEU A 91 -1.88 -16.20 -12.90
N ASP A 92 -2.14 -17.18 -13.77
CA ASP A 92 -1.56 -18.52 -13.67
C ASP A 92 -0.02 -18.47 -13.81
N ASP A 93 0.49 -17.67 -14.76
CA ASP A 93 1.92 -17.51 -15.00
C ASP A 93 2.62 -16.76 -13.86
N ALA A 94 1.99 -15.72 -13.30
CA ALA A 94 2.48 -15.03 -12.11
C ALA A 94 2.57 -16.00 -10.91
N ALA A 95 1.53 -16.81 -10.67
CA ALA A 95 1.52 -17.80 -9.60
C ALA A 95 2.61 -18.87 -9.76
N LYS A 96 2.90 -19.27 -11.01
CA LYS A 96 4.02 -20.16 -11.33
C LYS A 96 5.36 -19.50 -11.01
N ALA A 97 5.58 -18.26 -11.45
CA ALA A 97 6.80 -17.50 -11.16
C ALA A 97 7.03 -17.33 -9.65
N TRP A 98 5.98 -17.02 -8.89
CA TRP A 98 6.03 -16.95 -7.43
C TRP A 98 6.44 -18.27 -6.79
N THR A 99 5.98 -19.41 -7.33
CA THR A 99 6.39 -20.74 -6.85
C THR A 99 7.88 -20.97 -7.09
N GLU A 100 8.40 -20.54 -8.25
CA GLU A 100 9.82 -20.64 -8.59
C GLU A 100 10.68 -19.75 -7.66
N ILE A 101 10.27 -18.51 -7.42
CA ILE A 101 10.92 -17.59 -6.46
C ILE A 101 10.91 -18.22 -5.05
N LEU A 102 9.76 -18.71 -4.58
CA LEU A 102 9.61 -19.31 -3.25
C LEU A 102 10.53 -20.52 -3.07
N ASN A 103 10.63 -21.38 -4.09
CA ASN A 103 11.50 -22.54 -4.05
C ASN A 103 12.99 -22.15 -4.04
N ARG A 104 13.39 -21.18 -4.88
CA ARG A 104 14.77 -20.67 -4.95
C ARG A 104 15.21 -20.01 -3.63
N LEU A 105 14.34 -19.23 -3.00
CA LEU A 105 14.63 -18.50 -1.77
C LEU A 105 14.43 -19.35 -0.50
N GLY A 106 13.87 -20.56 -0.63
CA GLY A 106 13.67 -21.49 0.47
C GLY A 106 12.29 -21.36 1.12
N LYS A 107 11.35 -22.18 0.63
CA LYS A 107 9.95 -22.22 1.06
C LYS A 107 9.76 -22.31 2.58
N GLU A 108 10.48 -23.20 3.24
CA GLU A 108 10.30 -23.41 4.68
C GLU A 108 10.77 -22.21 5.53
N ASN A 109 11.81 -21.51 5.09
CA ASN A 109 12.29 -20.30 5.78
C ASN A 109 11.32 -19.14 5.57
N GLN A 110 10.86 -18.93 4.33
CA GLN A 110 9.85 -17.91 4.05
C GLN A 110 8.54 -18.16 4.79
N LYS A 111 8.09 -19.42 4.86
CA LYS A 111 6.91 -19.81 5.64
C LYS A 111 7.06 -19.44 7.12
N LYS A 112 8.21 -19.73 7.73
CA LYS A 112 8.48 -19.36 9.13
C LYS A 112 8.48 -17.83 9.32
N MET A 113 9.15 -17.09 8.43
CA MET A 113 9.16 -15.62 8.47
C MET A 113 7.75 -15.05 8.39
N TYR A 114 6.96 -15.54 7.43
CA TYR A 114 5.57 -15.11 7.27
C TYR A 114 4.71 -15.43 8.50
N GLN A 115 4.90 -16.59 9.13
CA GLN A 115 4.20 -16.94 10.37
C GLN A 115 4.56 -16.01 11.54
N GLU A 116 5.83 -15.61 11.69
CA GLU A 116 6.24 -14.64 12.71
C GLU A 116 5.70 -13.23 12.40
N LEU A 117 5.65 -12.82 11.13
CA LEU A 117 5.01 -11.57 10.71
C LEU A 117 3.52 -11.56 11.09
N VAL A 118 2.78 -12.61 10.71
CA VAL A 118 1.36 -12.75 11.05
C VAL A 118 1.13 -12.73 12.55
N LYS A 119 2.00 -13.38 13.33
CA LYS A 119 1.94 -13.32 14.80
C LYS A 119 2.15 -11.90 15.32
N GLY A 120 3.10 -11.15 14.76
CA GLY A 120 3.32 -9.74 15.08
C GLY A 120 2.11 -8.86 14.74
N TRP A 121 1.54 -9.03 13.55
CA TRP A 121 0.36 -8.29 13.11
C TRP A 121 -0.87 -8.56 13.99
N ARG A 122 -1.10 -9.83 14.36
CA ARG A 122 -2.14 -10.19 15.32
C ARG A 122 -1.94 -9.55 16.68
N ALA A 123 -0.72 -9.56 17.21
CA ALA A 123 -0.40 -8.91 18.49
C ALA A 123 -0.62 -7.39 18.44
N ALA A 124 -0.46 -6.78 17.27
CA ALA A 124 -0.72 -5.36 17.03
C ALA A 124 -2.18 -5.04 16.65
N GLY A 125 -3.06 -6.03 16.51
CA GLY A 125 -4.45 -5.83 16.08
C GLY A 125 -4.62 -5.47 14.61
N LEU A 126 -3.61 -5.74 13.77
CA LEU A 126 -3.62 -5.45 12.32
C LEU A 126 -4.11 -6.64 11.47
N TRP A 127 -4.33 -7.79 12.09
CA TRP A 127 -4.75 -9.01 11.43
C TRP A 127 -5.67 -9.82 12.34
N GLU A 128 -6.83 -10.23 11.82
CA GLU A 128 -7.81 -11.10 12.51
C GLU A 128 -7.50 -12.60 12.31
#